data_AF-A0A6J6I6B0-F1
#
_entry.id   AF-A0A6J6I6B0-F1
#
_cell.length_a   1.000
_cell.length_b   1.000
_cell.length_c   1.000
_cell.angle_alpha   90.00
_cell.angle_beta   90.00
_cell.angle_gamma   90.00
#
_symmetry.space_group_name_H-M   'P 1'
#
loop_
_entity.id
_entity.type
_entity.pdbx_description
1 polymer ?
#
loop_
_entity_poly.entity_id
_entity_poly.type
_entity_poly.pdbx_seq_one_letter_code
_entity_poly.pdbx_strand_id
1 'polypeptide(L)'
;MAMLTLRIDDELNNRITALAQKTGRTKTYFIKKLLVDAIDDLEDELWAQEAVLAYRARLAFEGREEWFDFDTVMKELDARDLALELEQTGNKGSGTNAKEFESSGRGKTGDSNSGKRSRKAGKAA
;
A
#
# COMPACT_ATOMS: atom_id res chain seq x y z
N MET A 1 -10.87 -30.24 -4.30
CA MET A 1 -12.12 -29.43 -4.19
C MET A 1 -12.97 -30.04 -3.10
N ALA A 2 -13.45 -29.25 -2.15
CA ALA A 2 -14.36 -29.70 -1.09
C ALA A 2 -15.80 -29.30 -1.44
N MET A 3 -16.78 -30.13 -1.06
CA MET A 3 -18.20 -29.86 -1.24
C MET A 3 -18.84 -29.60 0.12
N LEU A 4 -19.62 -28.52 0.22
CA LEU A 4 -20.32 -28.14 1.44
C LEU A 4 -21.83 -28.15 1.17
N THR A 5 -22.58 -28.89 2.01
CA THR A 5 -24.04 -28.88 2.00
C THR A 5 -24.51 -28.14 3.25
N LEU A 6 -25.21 -27.03 3.06
CA LEU A 6 -25.74 -26.19 4.14
C LEU A 6 -27.26 -26.22 4.13
N ARG A 7 -27.87 -26.41 5.30
CA ARG A 7 -29.30 -26.19 5.49
C ARG A 7 -29.52 -24.74 5.90
N ILE A 8 -30.35 -24.05 5.15
CA ILE A 8 -30.76 -22.68 5.40
C ILE A 8 -32.28 -22.62 5.43
N ASP A 9 -32.81 -21.62 6.13
CA ASP A 9 -34.22 -21.29 6.15
C ASP A 9 -34.71 -20.81 4.78
N ASP A 10 -36.02 -20.96 4.55
CA ASP A 10 -36.64 -20.62 3.27
C ASP A 10 -36.54 -19.12 2.96
N GLU A 11 -36.61 -18.27 3.97
CA GLU A 11 -36.49 -16.81 3.80
C GLU A 11 -35.11 -16.44 3.27
N LEU A 12 -34.03 -16.93 3.89
CA LEU A 12 -32.67 -16.68 3.44
C LEU A 12 -32.39 -17.26 2.05
N ASN A 13 -32.88 -18.47 1.76
CA ASN A 13 -32.79 -19.04 0.42
C ASN A 13 -33.49 -18.16 -0.63
N ASN A 14 -34.67 -17.64 -0.32
CA ASN A 14 -35.40 -16.74 -1.22
C ASN A 14 -34.64 -15.43 -1.46
N ARG A 15 -34.05 -14.84 -0.41
CA ARG A 15 -33.22 -13.63 -0.52
C ARG A 15 -31.99 -13.84 -1.41
N ILE A 16 -31.25 -14.94 -1.21
CA ILE A 16 -30.09 -15.28 -2.05
C ILE A 16 -30.52 -15.54 -3.49
N THR A 17 -31.66 -16.21 -3.68
CA THR A 17 -32.21 -16.47 -5.02
C THR A 17 -32.53 -15.18 -5.76
N ALA A 18 -33.16 -14.21 -5.09
CA ALA A 18 -33.47 -12.92 -5.68
C ALA A 18 -32.20 -12.13 -6.04
N LEU A 19 -31.17 -12.16 -5.20
CA LEU A 19 -29.86 -11.52 -5.47
C LEU A 19 -29.16 -12.16 -6.68
N ALA A 20 -29.18 -13.50 -6.75
CA ALA A 20 -28.65 -14.25 -7.87
C ALA A 20 -29.33 -13.86 -9.19
N GLN A 21 -30.66 -13.85 -9.21
CA GLN A 21 -31.46 -13.49 -10.38
C GLN A 21 -31.21 -12.04 -10.83
N LYS A 22 -31.17 -11.08 -9.89
CA LYS A 22 -30.95 -9.65 -10.21
C LYS A 22 -29.58 -9.36 -10.80
N THR A 23 -28.56 -10.14 -10.42
CA THR A 23 -27.16 -9.88 -10.81
C THR A 23 -26.65 -10.80 -11.91
N GLY A 24 -27.42 -11.82 -12.29
CA GLY A 24 -26.99 -12.86 -13.25
C GLY A 24 -25.88 -13.78 -12.71
N ARG A 25 -25.67 -13.82 -11.40
CA ARG A 25 -24.66 -14.68 -10.75
C ARG A 25 -25.31 -15.87 -10.05
N THR A 26 -24.53 -16.92 -9.77
CA THR A 26 -25.03 -18.13 -9.08
C THR A 26 -25.21 -17.89 -7.57
N LYS A 27 -26.10 -18.65 -6.93
CA LYS A 27 -26.26 -18.63 -5.46
C LYS A 27 -24.94 -18.95 -4.76
N THR A 28 -24.19 -19.92 -5.28
CA THR A 28 -22.89 -20.36 -4.76
C THR A 28 -21.88 -19.22 -4.71
N TYR A 29 -21.88 -18.29 -5.69
CA TYR A 29 -21.01 -17.12 -5.66
C TYR A 29 -21.27 -16.25 -4.42
N PHE A 30 -22.54 -15.96 -4.14
CA PHE A 30 -22.92 -15.13 -2.99
C PHE A 30 -22.65 -15.82 -1.66
N ILE A 31 -22.97 -17.11 -1.55
CA ILE A 31 -22.69 -17.88 -0.34
C ILE A 31 -21.18 -17.92 -0.07
N LYS A 32 -20.37 -18.18 -1.11
CA LYS A 32 -18.92 -18.19 -0.96
C LYS A 32 -18.39 -16.83 -0.54
N LYS A 33 -18.87 -15.76 -1.18
CA LYS A 33 -18.44 -14.40 -0.85
C LYS A 33 -18.77 -14.07 0.62
N LEU A 34 -20.01 -14.30 1.04
CA LEU A 34 -20.43 -14.08 2.42
C LEU A 34 -19.62 -14.91 3.42
N LEU A 35 -19.26 -16.14 3.08
CA LEU A 35 -18.44 -16.99 3.93
C LEU A 35 -17.01 -16.46 4.08
N VAL A 36 -16.40 -15.98 2.99
CA VAL A 36 -15.06 -15.37 3.05
C VAL A 36 -15.10 -14.12 3.91
N ASP A 37 -16.01 -13.19 3.60
CA ASP A 37 -16.13 -11.93 4.33
C ASP A 37 -16.39 -12.19 5.84
N ALA A 38 -17.23 -13.17 6.18
CA ALA A 38 -17.49 -13.51 7.58
C ALA A 38 -16.32 -14.21 8.29
N ILE A 39 -15.51 -14.99 7.57
CA ILE A 39 -14.31 -15.61 8.15
C ILE A 39 -13.27 -14.53 8.45
N ASP A 40 -13.05 -13.61 7.52
CA ASP A 40 -12.09 -12.52 7.70
C ASP A 40 -12.44 -11.69 8.97
N ASP A 41 -13.72 -11.32 9.13
CA ASP A 41 -14.20 -10.60 10.33
C ASP A 41 -13.98 -11.41 11.63
N LEU A 42 -14.22 -12.73 11.60
CA LEU A 42 -14.04 -13.61 12.76
C LEU A 42 -12.57 -13.83 13.12
N GLU A 43 -11.70 -13.96 12.11
CA GLU A 43 -10.25 -14.12 12.30
C GLU A 43 -9.67 -12.86 12.94
N ASP A 44 -10.08 -11.67 12.49
CA ASP A 44 -9.66 -10.40 13.08
C ASP A 44 -10.08 -10.30 14.57
N GLU A 45 -11.32 -10.68 14.90
CA GLU A 45 -11.79 -10.68 16.29
C GLU A 45 -10.97 -11.67 17.15
N LEU A 46 -10.75 -12.88 16.66
CA LEU A 46 -10.01 -13.91 17.39
C LEU A 46 -8.55 -13.50 17.61
N TRP A 47 -7.87 -12.98 16.59
CA TRP A 47 -6.48 -12.51 16.72
C TRP A 47 -6.36 -11.34 17.69
N ALA A 48 -7.32 -10.41 17.70
CA ALA A 48 -7.35 -9.33 18.68
C ALA A 48 -7.51 -9.88 20.11
N GLN A 49 -8.39 -10.86 20.31
CA GLN A 49 -8.57 -11.51 21.62
C GLN A 49 -7.30 -12.24 22.06
N GLU A 50 -6.68 -13.02 21.18
CA GLU A 50 -5.42 -13.71 21.46
C GLU A 50 -4.29 -12.74 21.82
N ALA A 51 -4.18 -11.63 21.10
CA ALA A 51 -3.18 -10.60 21.38
C ALA A 51 -3.37 -9.99 22.78
N VAL A 52 -4.61 -9.68 23.17
CA VAL A 52 -4.92 -9.17 24.52
C VAL A 52 -4.60 -10.20 25.59
N LEU A 53 -4.93 -11.48 25.38
CA LEU A 53 -4.63 -12.55 26.32
C LEU A 53 -3.12 -12.74 26.48
N ALA A 54 -2.36 -12.77 25.38
CA ALA A 54 -0.91 -12.88 25.39
C ALA A 54 -0.27 -11.69 26.11
N TYR A 55 -0.73 -10.47 25.84
CA TYR A 55 -0.26 -9.27 26.54
C TYR A 55 -0.52 -9.34 28.04
N ARG A 56 -1.73 -9.72 28.46
CA ARG A 56 -2.08 -9.88 29.87
C ARG A 56 -1.25 -10.95 30.56
N ALA A 57 -1.04 -12.10 29.91
CA ALA A 57 -0.19 -13.16 30.43
C ALA A 57 1.25 -12.69 30.63
N ARG A 58 1.77 -11.89 29.68
CA ARG A 58 3.09 -11.28 29.80
C ARG A 58 3.17 -10.30 30.98
N LEU A 59 2.20 -9.40 31.14
CA LEU A 59 2.16 -8.47 32.28
C LEU A 59 2.09 -9.22 33.61
N ALA A 60 1.27 -10.27 33.69
CA ALA A 60 1.14 -11.09 34.89
C ALA A 60 2.46 -11.82 35.24
N PHE A 61 3.22 -12.25 34.24
CA PHE A 61 4.53 -12.88 34.43
C PHE A 61 5.62 -11.87 34.82
N GLU A 62 5.67 -10.70 34.17
CA GLU A 62 6.70 -9.69 34.43
C GLU A 62 6.40 -8.83 35.67
N GLY A 63 5.15 -8.79 36.15
CA GLY A 63 4.73 -8.04 37.33
C GLY A 63 4.83 -6.51 37.18
N ARG A 64 4.93 -6.00 35.95
CA ARG A 64 5.09 -4.57 35.64
C ARG A 64 3.81 -3.97 35.07
N GLU A 65 2.96 -3.45 35.94
CA GLU A 65 2.01 -2.40 35.56
C GLU A 65 2.68 -1.06 35.86
N GLU A 66 3.31 -0.46 34.85
CA GLU A 66 3.84 0.90 34.94
C GLU A 66 2.78 1.90 34.49
N TRP A 67 2.60 2.95 35.29
CA TRP A 67 1.71 4.05 34.98
C TRP A 67 2.53 5.16 34.33
N PHE A 68 2.08 5.62 33.16
CA PHE A 68 2.72 6.71 32.42
C PHE A 68 1.75 7.88 32.26
N ASP A 69 2.27 9.10 32.28
CA ASP A 69 1.51 10.29 31.95
C ASP A 69 1.25 10.35 30.44
N PHE A 70 0.09 10.90 30.04
CA PHE A 70 -0.30 10.97 28.63
C PHE A 70 0.72 11.70 27.76
N ASP A 71 1.27 12.83 28.23
CA ASP A 71 2.26 13.62 27.49
C ASP A 71 3.55 12.83 27.24
N THR A 72 3.99 12.06 28.24
CA THR A 72 5.17 11.20 28.15
C THR A 72 4.96 10.08 27.12
N VAL A 73 3.82 9.39 27.17
CA VAL A 73 3.48 8.32 26.21
C VAL A 73 3.40 8.85 24.78
N MET A 74 2.72 9.98 24.57
CA MET A 74 2.58 10.57 23.25
C MET A 74 3.93 10.97 22.66
N LYS A 75 4.80 11.59 23.47
CA LYS A 75 6.15 11.96 23.04
C LYS A 75 6.99 10.75 22.64
N GLU A 76 6.88 9.64 23.35
CA GLU A 76 7.59 8.40 23.01
C GLU A 76 7.06 7.76 21.73
N LEU A 77 5.74 7.74 21.53
CA LEU A 77 5.12 7.23 20.31
C LEU A 77 5.48 8.07 19.10
N ASP A 78 5.42 9.41 19.21
CA ASP A 78 5.82 10.33 18.15
C ASP A 78 7.30 10.14 17.77
N ALA A 79 8.17 9.95 18.77
CA ALA A 79 9.58 9.68 18.53
C ALA A 79 9.81 8.33 17.82
N ARG A 80 9.01 7.30 18.17
CA ARG A 80 9.07 5.98 17.53
C ARG A 80 8.60 6.03 16.09
N ASP A 81 7.49 6.71 15.82
CA ASP A 81 6.94 6.82 14.47
C ASP A 81 7.90 7.61 13.57
N LEU A 82 8.51 8.68 14.08
CA LEU A 82 9.59 9.41 13.38
C LEU A 82 10.81 8.54 13.10
N ALA A 83 11.21 7.66 14.03
CA ALA A 83 12.33 6.75 13.81
C ALA A 83 12.04 5.74 12.69
N LEU A 84 10.82 5.19 12.63
CA LEU A 84 10.38 4.28 11.56
C LEU A 84 10.39 4.97 10.19
N GLU A 85 9.98 6.23 10.12
CA GLU A 85 10.04 7.02 8.89
C GLU A 85 11.49 7.20 8.41
N LEU A 86 12.41 7.53 9.31
CA LEU A 86 13.83 7.70 8.96
C LEU A 86 14.46 6.39 8.44
N GLU A 87 14.16 5.24 9.06
CA GLU A 87 14.62 3.93 8.58
C GLU A 87 14.11 3.62 7.16
N GLN A 88 12.85 3.93 6.87
CA GLN A 88 12.26 3.73 5.55
C GLN A 88 12.88 4.63 4.46
N THR A 89 13.28 5.86 4.81
CA THR A 89 13.98 6.75 3.87
C THR A 89 15.42 6.31 3.60
N GLY A 90 16.11 5.73 4.60
CA GLY A 90 17.45 5.16 4.44
C GLY A 90 17.47 3.94 3.51
N ASN A 91 16.41 3.12 3.51
CA ASN A 91 16.32 1.93 2.66
C ASN A 91 16.00 2.25 1.18
N LYS A 92 15.46 3.43 0.87
CA LYS A 92 15.16 3.85 -0.53
C LYS A 92 16.39 4.34 -1.32
N GLY A 93 17.57 4.40 -0.69
CA GLY A 93 18.81 4.91 -1.30
C GLY A 93 19.76 3.87 -1.92
N SER A 94 19.46 2.56 -1.85
CA SER A 94 20.41 1.49 -2.28
C SER A 94 20.01 0.76 -3.56
N GLY A 95 19.08 1.30 -4.35
CA GLY A 95 18.78 0.84 -5.71
C GLY A 95 19.53 1.66 -6.75
N THR A 96 20.74 1.24 -7.11
CA THR A 96 21.61 1.85 -8.13
C THR A 96 20.92 2.05 -9.47
N ASN A 97 20.73 3.29 -9.92
CA ASN A 97 20.65 3.64 -11.34
C ASN A 97 21.89 4.45 -11.72
N ALA A 98 23.01 3.75 -11.83
CA ALA A 98 24.15 4.18 -12.62
C ALA A 98 24.00 3.58 -14.02
N LYS A 99 23.28 4.28 -14.91
CA LYS A 99 23.45 4.20 -16.38
C LYS A 99 22.52 5.21 -17.06
N GLU A 100 23.03 5.75 -18.16
CA GLU A 100 22.38 6.64 -19.15
C GLU A 100 22.68 8.13 -18.98
N PHE A 101 23.93 8.51 -19.33
CA PHE A 101 24.17 9.77 -20.00
C PHE A 101 24.42 9.48 -21.48
N GLU A 102 23.55 10.02 -22.32
CA GLU A 102 23.39 9.78 -23.75
C GLU A 102 24.62 10.24 -24.57
N SER A 103 25.04 9.45 -25.56
CA SER A 103 25.69 9.99 -26.77
C SER A 103 25.62 9.03 -27.97
N SER A 104 24.47 9.00 -28.62
CA SER A 104 24.30 8.59 -30.03
C SER A 104 22.92 9.10 -30.44
N GLY A 105 22.66 9.95 -31.43
CA GLY A 105 23.37 10.46 -32.58
C GLY A 105 22.29 10.68 -33.65
N ARG A 106 22.20 11.86 -34.30
CA ARG A 106 21.38 12.01 -35.51
C ARG A 106 21.90 13.12 -36.40
N GLY A 107 22.23 12.75 -37.63
CA GLY A 107 23.01 13.56 -38.57
C GLY A 107 22.21 14.45 -39.52
N LYS A 108 23.00 15.38 -40.11
CA LYS A 108 23.02 15.93 -41.48
C LYS A 108 21.70 16.33 -42.15
N THR A 109 21.62 17.61 -42.52
CA THR A 109 21.64 18.20 -43.90
C THR A 109 21.66 19.74 -43.71
N GLY A 110 22.17 20.62 -44.58
CA GLY A 110 22.77 20.53 -45.89
C GLY A 110 23.47 21.88 -46.20
N ASP A 111 24.37 21.80 -47.17
CA ASP A 111 25.18 22.86 -47.75
C ASP A 111 24.34 23.96 -48.43
N SER A 112 24.72 25.23 -48.26
CA SER A 112 24.70 26.21 -49.35
C SER A 112 25.54 27.45 -49.03
N ASN A 113 26.70 27.46 -49.66
CA ASN A 113 27.53 28.59 -50.03
C ASN A 113 26.75 29.77 -50.67
N SER A 114 27.07 31.01 -50.27
CA SER A 114 27.43 32.16 -51.14
C SER A 114 26.92 33.51 -50.60
N GLY A 115 27.75 34.56 -50.72
CA GLY A 115 27.22 35.94 -50.80
C GLY A 115 27.85 37.00 -49.89
N LYS A 116 29.11 37.35 -50.17
CA LYS A 116 29.65 38.73 -50.31
C LYS A 116 29.04 39.92 -49.53
N ARG A 117 29.98 40.72 -49.00
CA ARG A 117 29.98 42.18 -48.68
C ARG A 117 29.40 42.54 -47.31
N SER A 118 29.84 43.59 -46.61
CA SER A 118 31.00 44.49 -46.60
C SER A 118 30.65 45.56 -45.55
N ARG A 119 31.66 46.16 -44.92
CA ARG A 119 31.65 47.44 -44.16
C ARG A 119 31.14 47.33 -42.70
N LYS A 120 31.61 48.10 -41.72
CA LYS A 120 32.77 49.00 -41.53
C LYS A 120 32.58 49.61 -40.12
N ALA A 121 33.66 49.57 -39.34
CA ALA A 121 34.13 50.53 -38.33
C ALA A 121 33.32 50.92 -37.07
N GLY A 122 34.13 51.14 -36.01
CA GLY A 122 33.88 51.93 -34.79
C GLY A 122 34.03 51.04 -33.56
N LYS A 123 35.19 50.82 -32.92
CA LYS A 123 36.32 51.64 -32.46
C LYS A 123 36.00 52.61 -31.31
N ALA A 124 36.67 52.34 -30.19
CA ALA A 124 37.16 53.26 -29.15
C ALA A 124 36.10 53.91 -28.24
N ALA A 125 36.38 54.18 -26.97
CA ALA A 125 37.53 53.95 -26.10
C ALA A 125 37.05 54.12 -24.66
#